data_AF-A0A9P7TBW9-F1
#
_entry.id   AF-A0A9P7TBW9-F1
#
_cell.length_a   1.000
_cell.length_b   1.000
_cell.length_c   1.000
_cell.angle_alpha   90.00
_cell.angle_beta   90.00
_cell.angle_gamma   90.00
#
_symmetry.space_group_name_H-M   'P 1'
#
loop_
_entity.id
_entity.type
_entity.pdbx_description
1 polymer ?
#
loop_
_entity_poly.entity_id
_entity_poly.type
_entity_poly.pdbx_seq_one_letter_code
_entity_poly.pdbx_strand_id
1 'polypeptide(L)'
;MKFSPFLALALVGVSMAQSIGIRKPRPGASLDRGTPVPVTIQTPTDGLKLREVSLVISMASCPGGKCPSASDDIGMILYAGPFNPQGTGTVAPQETFNITIPNNFPTGAAELLATHFLLVGEGGSPRVQIAGEIVYVEPDY
;
A
#
# COMPACT_ATOMS: atom_id res chain seq x y z
N MET A 1 60.06 1.91 8.74
CA MET A 1 59.09 0.94 8.16
C MET A 1 57.88 0.97 9.11
N LYS A 2 56.75 1.62 8.80
CA LYS A 2 55.69 1.29 7.81
C LYS A 2 54.79 0.15 8.33
N PHE A 3 53.52 0.48 8.63
CA PHE A 3 52.24 -0.22 8.40
C PHE A 3 51.20 0.02 9.52
N SER A 4 50.21 0.88 9.21
CA SER A 4 48.88 0.98 9.86
C SER A 4 48.06 -0.28 9.55
N PRO A 5 46.96 -0.64 10.29
CA PRO A 5 45.64 -0.28 9.74
C PRO A 5 44.43 -0.04 10.69
N PHE A 6 43.56 0.86 10.22
CA PHE A 6 42.09 0.79 10.06
C PHE A 6 41.14 0.74 11.27
N LEU A 7 40.56 1.93 11.55
CA LEU A 7 39.25 2.14 12.16
C LEU A 7 38.13 1.73 11.17
N ALA A 8 37.42 0.64 11.44
CA ALA A 8 36.29 0.17 10.63
C ALA A 8 34.99 0.89 11.06
N LEU A 9 34.54 1.85 10.26
CA LEU A 9 33.24 2.50 10.41
C LEU A 9 32.18 1.61 9.72
N ALA A 10 31.34 0.92 10.49
CA ALA A 10 30.26 0.09 9.95
C ALA A 10 29.14 0.97 9.39
N LEU A 11 28.97 0.94 8.07
CA LEU A 11 27.88 1.61 7.36
C LEU A 11 26.61 0.76 7.49
N VAL A 12 25.66 1.15 8.34
CA VAL A 12 24.35 0.50 8.40
C VAL A 12 23.53 0.98 7.21
N GLY A 13 23.53 0.20 6.12
CA GLY A 13 22.69 0.45 4.96
C GLY A 13 21.24 0.05 5.25
N VAL A 14 20.34 1.02 5.35
CA VAL A 14 18.89 0.77 5.29
C VAL A 14 18.53 0.49 3.83
N SER A 15 18.26 -0.78 3.49
CA SER A 15 17.73 -1.14 2.18
C SER A 15 16.27 -0.67 2.09
N MET A 16 16.03 0.44 1.40
CA MET A 16 14.70 0.84 0.96
C MET A 16 14.22 -0.18 -0.08
N ALA A 17 13.54 -1.23 0.35
CA ALA A 17 12.86 -2.13 -0.58
C ALA A 17 11.70 -1.32 -1.19
N GLN A 18 11.75 -1.05 -2.49
CA GLN A 18 10.65 -0.37 -3.17
C GLN A 18 9.36 -1.20 -2.94
N SER A 19 8.32 -0.55 -2.43
CA SER A 19 7.06 -1.17 -2.05
C SER A 19 5.91 -0.66 -2.92
N ILE A 20 4.80 -1.39 -2.92
CA ILE A 20 3.53 -0.87 -3.42
C ILE A 20 3.18 0.46 -2.71
N GLY A 21 2.40 1.30 -3.37
CA GLY A 21 1.96 2.57 -2.81
C GLY A 21 0.56 2.97 -3.28
N ILE A 22 -0.14 3.72 -2.44
CA ILE A 22 -1.44 4.31 -2.75
C ILE A 22 -1.18 5.71 -3.32
N ARG A 23 -1.60 5.96 -4.57
CA ARG A 23 -1.46 7.26 -5.26
C ARG A 23 -2.69 8.12 -5.17
N LYS A 24 -3.85 7.50 -5.14
CA LYS A 24 -5.13 8.12 -4.85
C LYS A 24 -5.90 7.22 -3.90
N PRO A 25 -6.62 7.77 -2.93
CA PRO A 25 -6.62 9.18 -2.53
C PRO A 25 -5.25 9.63 -1.99
N ARG A 26 -5.07 10.95 -1.85
CA ARG A 26 -3.88 11.51 -1.18
C ARG A 26 -4.02 11.35 0.34
N PRO A 27 -2.90 11.32 1.08
CA PRO A 27 -2.95 11.29 2.54
C PRO A 27 -3.78 12.47 3.07
N GLY A 28 -4.67 12.19 4.01
CA GLY A 28 -5.58 13.15 4.62
C GLY A 28 -6.81 13.54 3.79
N ALA A 29 -7.08 12.86 2.68
CA ALA A 29 -8.29 13.13 1.89
C ALA A 29 -9.58 12.77 2.65
N SER A 30 -10.62 13.56 2.44
CA SER A 30 -12.01 13.23 2.82
C SER A 30 -12.64 12.30 1.78
N LEU A 31 -13.34 11.27 2.26
CA LEU A 31 -14.03 10.28 1.44
C LEU A 31 -15.49 10.15 1.91
N ASP A 32 -16.40 10.20 0.96
CA ASP A 32 -17.82 9.98 1.20
C ASP A 32 -18.17 8.50 1.25
N ARG A 33 -19.16 8.15 2.07
CA ARG A 33 -19.76 6.81 2.05
C ARG A 33 -20.80 6.69 0.96
N GLY A 34 -21.03 5.46 0.50
CA GLY A 34 -22.07 5.13 -0.48
C GLY A 34 -21.76 5.59 -1.91
N THR A 35 -20.70 6.38 -2.13
CA THR A 35 -20.27 6.82 -3.45
C THR A 35 -19.00 6.07 -3.91
N PRO A 36 -18.80 5.90 -5.23
CA PRO A 36 -17.56 5.33 -5.76
C PRO A 36 -16.36 6.26 -5.53
N VAL A 37 -15.35 5.74 -4.82
CA VAL A 37 -14.07 6.41 -4.56
C VAL A 37 -13.00 5.79 -5.46
N PRO A 38 -12.27 6.58 -6.28
CA PRO A 38 -11.17 6.09 -7.09
C PRO A 38 -9.92 5.88 -6.21
N VAL A 39 -9.51 4.63 -6.06
CA VAL A 39 -8.27 4.22 -5.39
C VAL A 39 -7.26 3.78 -6.45
N THR A 40 -6.18 4.54 -6.59
CA THR A 40 -5.10 4.21 -7.53
C THR A 40 -3.95 3.59 -6.78
N ILE A 41 -3.60 2.36 -7.13
CA ILE A 41 -2.49 1.61 -6.54
C ILE A 41 -1.36 1.54 -7.55
N GLN A 42 -0.15 1.88 -7.12
CA GLN A 42 1.05 1.89 -7.95
C GLN A 42 2.06 0.86 -7.43
N THR A 43 2.64 0.10 -8.34
CA THR A 43 3.79 -0.77 -8.04
C THR A 43 5.11 -0.08 -8.34
N PRO A 44 6.21 -0.51 -7.70
CA PRO A 44 7.55 -0.10 -8.10
C PRO A 44 7.84 -0.42 -9.55
N THR A 45 8.60 0.45 -10.21
CA THR A 45 9.22 0.13 -11.51
C THR A 45 10.47 -0.72 -11.25
N ASP A 46 10.30 -1.92 -10.72
CA ASP A 46 11.42 -2.81 -10.41
C ASP A 46 11.92 -3.50 -11.69
N GLY A 47 13.25 -3.59 -11.85
CA GLY A 47 13.89 -4.37 -12.92
C GLY A 47 13.82 -5.89 -12.71
N LEU A 48 13.21 -6.34 -11.61
CA LEU A 48 13.00 -7.75 -11.30
C LEU A 48 11.72 -8.25 -11.99
N LYS A 49 11.73 -9.52 -12.42
CA LYS A 49 10.50 -10.17 -12.90
C LYS A 49 9.52 -10.30 -11.73
N LEU A 50 8.41 -9.57 -11.79
CA LEU A 50 7.29 -9.65 -10.85
C LEU A 50 6.15 -10.46 -11.48
N ARG A 51 5.50 -11.32 -10.70
CA ARG A 51 4.26 -12.00 -11.08
C ARG A 51 3.19 -11.66 -10.04
N GLU A 52 2.25 -10.82 -10.47
CA GLU A 52 1.13 -10.40 -9.62
C GLU A 52 0.20 -11.58 -9.35
N VAL A 53 -0.26 -11.71 -8.10
CA VAL A 53 -1.18 -12.79 -7.70
C VAL A 53 -2.51 -12.18 -7.25
N SER A 54 -2.48 -11.27 -6.27
CA SER A 54 -3.71 -10.66 -5.75
C SER A 54 -3.47 -9.37 -5.00
N LEU A 55 -4.46 -8.48 -5.03
CA LEU A 55 -4.52 -7.27 -4.22
C LEU A 55 -5.80 -7.28 -3.37
N VAL A 56 -5.66 -6.82 -2.13
CA VAL A 56 -6.76 -6.49 -1.24
C VAL A 56 -6.71 -5.00 -0.94
N ILE A 57 -7.80 -4.29 -1.20
CA ILE A 57 -8.02 -2.93 -0.72
C ILE A 57 -8.97 -3.02 0.46
N SER A 58 -8.54 -2.52 1.60
CA SER A 58 -9.31 -2.56 2.83
C SER A 58 -9.22 -1.25 3.58
N MET A 59 -10.09 -1.08 4.57
CA MET A 59 -10.13 0.14 5.37
C MET A 59 -10.38 -0.20 6.84
N ALA A 60 -9.54 0.34 7.72
CA ALA A 60 -9.66 0.19 9.16
C ALA A 60 -10.01 1.54 9.80
N SER A 61 -11.03 1.59 10.65
CA SER A 61 -11.33 2.80 11.42
C SER A 61 -10.28 3.03 12.50
N CYS A 62 -9.92 4.28 12.78
CA CYS A 62 -8.90 4.64 13.76
C CYS A 62 -9.53 5.36 14.98
N PRO A 63 -10.19 4.62 15.90
CA PRO A 63 -10.84 5.22 17.05
C PRO A 63 -9.82 5.96 17.93
N GLY A 64 -10.16 7.20 18.31
CA GLY A 64 -9.24 8.05 19.08
C GLY A 64 -7.94 8.41 18.35
N GLY A 65 -7.92 8.31 17.01
CA GLY A 65 -6.77 8.62 16.17
C GLY A 65 -5.69 7.54 16.14
N LYS A 66 -5.96 6.35 16.69
CA LYS A 66 -5.03 5.20 16.64
C LYS A 66 -5.58 4.13 15.73
N CYS A 67 -4.85 3.83 14.66
CA CYS A 67 -5.19 2.76 13.73
C CYS A 67 -4.63 1.42 14.26
N PRO A 68 -5.31 0.30 13.99
CA PRO A 68 -4.76 -1.02 14.28
C PRO A 68 -3.50 -1.25 13.44
N SER A 69 -2.62 -2.15 13.91
CA SER A 69 -1.50 -2.57 13.07
C SER A 69 -2.04 -3.36 11.87
N ALA A 70 -1.63 -2.99 10.66
CA ALA A 70 -2.02 -3.70 9.44
C ALA A 70 -1.54 -5.17 9.39
N SER A 71 -0.60 -5.57 10.25
CA SER A 71 -0.22 -6.98 10.44
C SER A 71 -1.26 -7.79 11.20
N ASP A 72 -2.08 -7.13 12.02
CA ASP A 72 -2.98 -7.75 12.98
C ASP A 72 -4.42 -7.67 12.50
N ASP A 73 -4.81 -6.51 11.95
CA ASP A 73 -6.14 -6.25 11.41
C ASP A 73 -6.07 -5.25 10.25
N ILE A 74 -6.51 -5.69 9.07
CA ILE A 74 -6.59 -4.85 7.86
C ILE A 74 -7.96 -4.17 7.70
N GLY A 75 -8.89 -4.42 8.63
CA GLY A 75 -10.23 -3.84 8.65
C GLY A 75 -11.18 -4.43 7.61
N MET A 76 -12.11 -3.60 7.17
CA MET A 76 -13.15 -3.97 6.21
C MET A 76 -12.58 -4.09 4.80
N ILE A 77 -12.78 -5.24 4.16
CA ILE A 77 -12.37 -5.46 2.76
C ILE A 77 -13.34 -4.74 1.82
N LEU A 78 -12.80 -3.87 0.97
CA LEU A 78 -13.53 -3.10 -0.04
C LEU A 78 -13.30 -3.65 -1.46
N TYR A 79 -12.18 -4.33 -1.66
CA TYR A 79 -11.85 -5.08 -2.87
C TYR A 79 -10.90 -6.23 -2.52
N ALA A 80 -11.11 -7.40 -3.15
CA ALA A 80 -10.17 -8.51 -3.10
C ALA A 80 -10.20 -9.24 -4.44
N GLY A 81 -9.09 -9.23 -5.17
CA GLY A 81 -9.09 -9.80 -6.51
C GLY A 81 -7.77 -9.66 -7.27
N PRO A 82 -7.81 -9.92 -8.59
CA PRO A 82 -6.67 -9.77 -9.47
C PRO A 82 -6.12 -8.33 -9.47
N PHE A 83 -4.81 -8.21 -9.66
CA PHE A 83 -4.15 -6.92 -9.81
C PHE A 83 -3.25 -6.98 -11.01
N ASN A 84 -3.48 -6.08 -11.96
CA ASN A 84 -2.82 -6.05 -13.25
C ASN A 84 -2.39 -4.61 -13.58
N PRO A 85 -1.46 -4.03 -12.79
CA PRO A 85 -1.02 -2.66 -12.97
C PRO A 85 -0.36 -2.48 -14.34
N GLN A 86 -0.77 -1.42 -15.04
CA GLN A 86 -0.24 -1.09 -16.36
C GLN A 86 0.65 0.15 -16.25
N GLY A 87 1.80 0.10 -16.92
CA GLY A 87 2.76 1.21 -16.98
C GLY A 87 3.32 1.35 -18.39
N THR A 88 3.70 2.56 -18.77
CA THR A 88 4.33 2.83 -20.07
C THR A 88 5.61 3.64 -19.86
N GLY A 89 6.76 3.06 -20.26
CA GLY A 89 8.05 3.74 -20.26
C GLY A 89 8.42 4.38 -18.92
N THR A 90 8.18 5.69 -18.79
CA THR A 90 8.51 6.53 -17.63
C THR A 90 7.45 6.54 -16.52
N VAL A 91 6.25 6.04 -16.79
CA VAL A 91 5.17 5.97 -15.79
C VAL A 91 5.22 4.61 -15.10
N ALA A 92 5.40 4.63 -13.77
CA ALA A 92 5.37 3.43 -12.96
C ALA A 92 4.02 2.69 -13.11
N PRO A 93 4.01 1.34 -13.12
CA PRO A 93 2.77 0.60 -13.33
C PRO A 93 1.75 0.87 -12.23
N GLN A 94 0.51 1.07 -12.62
CA GLN A 94 -0.58 1.37 -11.69
C GLN A 94 -1.93 0.84 -12.20
N GLU A 95 -2.87 0.67 -11.29
CA GLU A 95 -4.26 0.33 -11.57
C GLU A 95 -5.20 1.17 -10.69
N THR A 96 -6.38 1.49 -11.19
CA THR A 96 -7.39 2.25 -10.44
C THR A 96 -8.63 1.42 -10.21
N PHE A 97 -9.08 1.39 -8.97
CA PHE A 97 -10.25 0.67 -8.50
C PHE A 97 -11.30 1.67 -8.03
N ASN A 98 -12.55 1.49 -8.44
CA ASN A 98 -13.66 2.24 -7.90
C ASN A 98 -14.29 1.41 -6.78
N ILE A 99 -13.90 1.71 -5.55
CA ILE A 99 -14.45 1.08 -4.35
C ILE A 99 -15.60 1.91 -3.79
N THR A 100 -16.48 1.30 -3.01
CA THR A 100 -17.53 2.02 -2.29
C THR A 100 -17.38 1.75 -0.81
N ILE A 101 -17.26 2.83 -0.02
CA ILE A 101 -17.23 2.74 1.44
C ILE A 101 -18.68 2.51 1.90
N PRO A 102 -19.00 1.42 2.62
CA PRO A 102 -20.36 1.17 3.07
C PRO A 102 -20.88 2.24 4.03
N ASN A 103 -22.17 2.55 3.97
CA ASN A 103 -22.80 3.59 4.81
C ASN A 103 -22.69 3.29 6.32
N ASN A 104 -22.50 2.03 6.70
CA ASN A 104 -22.31 1.63 8.09
C ASN A 104 -20.83 1.70 8.56
N PHE A 105 -19.90 2.11 7.70
CA PHE A 105 -18.50 2.29 8.11
C PHE A 105 -18.36 3.49 9.06
N PRO A 106 -17.59 3.40 10.16
CA PRO A 106 -17.43 4.51 11.12
C PRO A 106 -16.90 5.80 10.47
N THR A 107 -17.43 6.96 10.88
CA THR A 107 -16.90 8.26 10.43
C THR A 107 -15.61 8.63 11.15
N GLY A 108 -14.86 9.57 10.58
CA GLY A 108 -13.62 10.08 11.15
C GLY A 108 -12.36 9.47 10.54
N ALA A 109 -11.26 9.47 11.29
CA ALA A 109 -9.98 8.97 10.81
C ALA A 109 -10.05 7.46 10.51
N ALA A 110 -9.54 7.08 9.35
CA ALA A 110 -9.42 5.70 8.92
C ALA A 110 -8.08 5.50 8.19
N GLU A 111 -7.59 4.28 8.20
CA GLU A 111 -6.44 3.87 7.41
C GLU A 111 -6.93 3.07 6.19
N LEU A 112 -6.64 3.58 5.00
CA LEU A 112 -6.84 2.87 3.75
C LEU A 112 -5.61 2.02 3.48
N LEU A 113 -5.81 0.73 3.28
CA LEU A 113 -4.74 -0.25 3.14
C LEU A 113 -4.80 -0.91 1.75
N ALA A 114 -3.61 -1.16 1.19
CA ALA A 114 -3.41 -1.96 -0.01
C ALA A 114 -2.46 -3.11 0.33
N THR A 115 -3.01 -4.32 0.47
CA THR A 115 -2.27 -5.55 0.75
C THR A 115 -2.07 -6.33 -0.54
N HIS A 116 -0.81 -6.48 -0.94
CA HIS A 116 -0.42 -7.04 -2.23
C HIS A 116 0.39 -8.32 -2.04
N PHE A 117 -0.09 -9.40 -2.65
CA PHE A 117 0.62 -10.66 -2.73
C PHE A 117 1.12 -10.88 -4.16
N LEU A 118 2.43 -11.12 -4.26
CA LEU A 118 3.12 -11.30 -5.52
C LEU A 118 4.24 -12.33 -5.39
N LEU A 119 4.73 -12.80 -6.53
CA LEU A 119 5.93 -13.60 -6.61
C LEU A 119 7.06 -12.82 -7.28
N VAL A 120 8.27 -12.96 -6.75
CA VAL A 120 9.45 -12.22 -7.20
C VAL A 120 10.51 -13.18 -7.72
N GLY A 121 11.13 -12.82 -8.84
CA GLY A 121 12.22 -13.56 -9.45
C GLY A 121 11.77 -14.80 -10.23
N GLU A 122 12.72 -15.46 -10.88
CA GLU A 122 12.45 -16.59 -11.79
C GLU A 122 11.91 -17.83 -11.06
N GLY A 123 12.38 -18.07 -9.82
CA GLY A 123 11.89 -19.15 -8.96
C GLY A 123 10.53 -18.90 -8.32
N GLY A 124 9.97 -17.68 -8.42
CA GLY A 124 8.65 -17.34 -7.89
C GLY A 124 8.58 -17.28 -6.36
N SER A 125 9.54 -16.63 -5.70
CA SER A 125 9.53 -16.48 -4.25
C SER A 125 8.33 -15.64 -3.79
N PRO A 126 7.51 -16.12 -2.84
CA PRO A 126 6.34 -15.38 -2.39
C PRO A 126 6.73 -14.15 -1.56
N ARG A 127 6.03 -13.03 -1.78
CA ARG A 127 6.19 -11.79 -1.04
C ARG A 127 4.84 -11.16 -0.78
N VAL A 128 4.67 -10.63 0.44
CA VAL A 128 3.55 -9.75 0.80
C VAL A 128 4.09 -8.35 1.01
N GLN A 129 3.38 -7.36 0.49
CA GLN A 129 3.64 -5.94 0.70
C GLN A 129 2.35 -5.28 1.18
N ILE A 130 2.47 -4.33 2.09
CA ILE A 130 1.34 -3.54 2.58
C ILE A 130 1.72 -2.07 2.45
N ALA A 131 0.81 -1.27 1.87
CA ALA A 131 0.85 0.17 1.94
C ALA A 131 -0.38 0.68 2.69
N GLY A 132 -0.22 1.71 3.49
CA GLY A 132 -1.28 2.35 4.26
C GLY A 132 -1.23 3.86 4.11
N GLU A 133 -2.39 4.49 4.05
CA GLU A 133 -2.53 5.95 4.07
C GLU A 133 -3.72 6.35 4.95
N ILE A 134 -3.54 7.41 5.73
CA ILE A 134 -4.62 7.94 6.56
C ILE A 134 -5.57 8.77 5.70
N VAL A 135 -6.87 8.54 5.85
CA VAL A 135 -7.98 9.26 5.20
C VAL A 135 -9.05 9.60 6.23
N TYR A 136 -10.02 10.44 5.86
CA TYR A 136 -11.15 10.81 6.71
C TYR A 136 -12.47 10.42 6.06
N VAL A 137 -13.29 9.66 6.77
CA VAL A 137 -14.63 9.28 6.29
C VAL A 137 -15.66 10.30 6.78
N GLU A 138 -16.38 10.90 5.84
CA GLU A 138 -17.38 11.93 6.11
C GLU A 138 -18.70 11.33 6.64
N PRO A 139 -19.45 12.08 7.47
CA PRO A 139 -20.81 11.70 7.85
C PRO A 139 -21.78 11.79 6.67
N ASP A 140 -22.86 11.00 6.71
CA ASP A 140 -23.94 11.13 5.73
C ASP A 140 -24.64 12.48 5.95
N TYR A 141 -24.81 13.27 4.89
CA TYR A 141 -25.56 14.53 4.90
C TYR A 141 -27.08 14.31 4.86
#